data_AF-A0A9E7C6P4-F1
#
_entry.id   AF-A0A9E7C6P4-F1
#
_cell.length_a   1.000
_cell.length_b   1.000
_cell.length_c   1.000
_cell.angle_alpha   90.00
_cell.angle_beta   90.00
_cell.angle_gamma   90.00
#
_symmetry.space_group_name_H-M   'P 1'
#
loop_
_entity.id
_entity.type
_entity.pdbx_description
1 polymer ?
#
loop_
_entity_poly.entity_id
_entity_poly.type
_entity_poly.pdbx_seq_one_letter_code
_entity_poly.pdbx_strand_id
1 'polypeptide(L)'
;MTRDDRPAHAALAAHDAVVAERATAARAADEALHVLVDRIRAIGESIVEAHARQDDAAAKKLNAERAKLDATRQDAVERAEGARRDLARVRSERASYVEAHLDGLLAEAAPDAEAAAGAIADAAGELIAATRHWHAMESSVLDLMRAAPNPDRARVPSLDAWDTIARDCRRALERGNAPCRRRCPPRRRP
;
A
#
# COMPACT_ATOMS: atom_id res chain seq x y z
N MET A 1 23.44 0.98 -0.73
CA MET A 1 22.71 1.88 -1.64
C MET A 1 21.24 1.63 -1.40
N THR A 2 20.54 2.59 -0.83
CA THR A 2 19.11 2.49 -0.55
C THR A 2 18.32 2.65 -1.85
N ARG A 3 17.04 2.27 -1.87
CA ARG A 3 16.16 2.42 -3.03
C ARG A 3 16.12 3.87 -3.52
N ASP A 4 16.20 4.82 -2.61
CA ASP A 4 16.12 6.26 -2.89
C ASP A 4 17.42 6.84 -3.45
N ASP A 5 18.54 6.11 -3.36
CA ASP A 5 19.81 6.49 -3.98
C ASP A 5 19.87 6.13 -5.47
N ARG A 6 18.88 5.39 -5.99
CA ARG A 6 18.84 4.95 -7.39
C ARG A 6 18.18 6.01 -8.26
N PRO A 7 18.79 6.43 -9.37
CA PRO A 7 18.36 7.64 -10.08
C PRO A 7 16.92 7.58 -10.60
N ALA A 8 16.48 6.47 -11.19
CA ALA A 8 15.11 6.36 -11.70
C ALA A 8 14.08 6.29 -10.57
N HIS A 9 14.39 5.59 -9.48
CA HIS A 9 13.53 5.53 -8.29
C HIS A 9 13.50 6.85 -7.50
N ALA A 10 14.60 7.58 -7.41
CA ALA A 10 14.67 8.89 -6.76
C ALA A 10 13.81 9.92 -7.51
N ALA A 11 13.88 9.91 -8.84
CA ALA A 11 13.01 10.74 -9.68
C ALA A 11 11.53 10.34 -9.55
N LEU A 12 11.21 9.04 -9.48
CA LEU A 12 9.84 8.59 -9.18
C LEU A 12 9.38 9.07 -7.79
N ALA A 13 10.24 9.01 -6.78
CA ALA A 13 9.95 9.50 -5.44
C ALA A 13 9.70 11.02 -5.41
N ALA A 14 10.41 11.79 -6.24
CA ALA A 14 10.13 13.22 -6.41
C ALA A 14 8.73 13.46 -7.00
N HIS A 15 8.30 12.68 -8.00
CA HIS A 15 6.92 12.75 -8.50
C HIS A 15 5.90 12.34 -7.43
N ASP A 16 6.18 11.32 -6.63
CA ASP A 16 5.33 10.89 -5.51
C ASP A 16 5.16 12.00 -4.46
N ALA A 17 6.25 12.70 -4.12
CA ALA A 17 6.23 13.82 -3.19
C ALA A 17 5.33 14.96 -3.70
N VAL A 18 5.46 15.31 -4.99
CA VAL A 18 4.61 16.34 -5.61
C VAL A 18 3.13 15.91 -5.62
N VAL A 19 2.83 14.65 -5.94
CA VAL A 19 1.45 14.13 -5.87
C VAL A 19 0.89 14.21 -4.44
N ALA A 20 1.68 13.87 -3.42
CA ALA A 20 1.28 13.94 -2.03
C ALA A 20 1.00 15.38 -1.57
N GLU A 21 1.85 16.33 -1.96
CA GLU A 21 1.68 17.76 -1.70
C GLU A 21 0.35 18.26 -2.32
N ARG A 22 0.14 18.01 -3.62
CA ARG A 22 -1.09 18.45 -4.32
C ARG A 22 -2.34 17.75 -3.80
N ALA A 23 -2.24 16.49 -3.37
CA ALA A 23 -3.34 15.78 -2.75
C ALA A 23 -3.73 16.38 -1.39
N THR A 24 -2.78 16.92 -0.65
CA THR A 24 -3.03 17.63 0.61
C THR A 24 -3.70 18.97 0.34
N ALA A 25 -3.22 19.72 -0.65
CA ALA A 25 -3.83 20.99 -1.06
C ALA A 25 -5.27 20.81 -1.56
N ALA A 26 -5.54 19.79 -2.39
CA ALA A 26 -6.89 19.48 -2.87
C ALA A 26 -7.84 19.13 -1.71
N ARG A 27 -7.40 18.30 -0.76
CA ARG A 27 -8.17 17.98 0.45
C ARG A 27 -8.48 19.22 1.29
N ALA A 28 -7.52 20.11 1.47
CA ALA A 28 -7.73 21.35 2.22
C ALA A 28 -8.75 22.29 1.53
N ALA A 29 -8.72 22.38 0.19
CA ALA A 29 -9.68 23.16 -0.57
C ALA A 29 -11.10 22.56 -0.51
N ASP A 30 -11.20 21.23 -0.59
CA ASP A 30 -12.47 20.50 -0.45
C ASP A 30 -13.07 20.68 0.96
N GLU A 31 -12.24 20.57 2.00
CA GLU A 31 -12.66 20.80 3.39
C GLU A 31 -13.15 22.24 3.60
N ALA A 32 -12.43 23.23 3.08
CA ALA A 32 -12.83 24.63 3.16
C ALA A 32 -14.18 24.90 2.47
N LEU A 33 -14.42 24.26 1.33
CA LEU A 33 -15.71 24.31 0.64
C LEU A 33 -16.81 23.64 1.47
N HIS A 34 -16.53 22.46 2.06
CA HIS A 34 -17.48 21.74 2.89
C HIS A 34 -17.94 22.57 4.10
N VAL A 35 -16.97 23.12 4.85
CA VAL A 35 -17.25 24.01 6.00
C VAL A 35 -18.12 25.20 5.59
N LEU A 36 -17.86 25.79 4.43
CA LEU A 36 -18.64 26.92 3.93
C LEU A 36 -20.06 26.52 3.54
N VAL A 37 -20.24 25.37 2.88
CA VAL A 37 -21.56 24.83 2.53
C VAL A 37 -22.37 24.51 3.79
N ASP A 38 -21.75 23.90 4.79
CA ASP A 38 -22.40 23.61 6.07
C ASP A 38 -22.84 24.90 6.79
N ARG A 39 -21.99 25.93 6.77
CA ARG A 39 -22.34 27.23 7.35
C ARG A 39 -23.51 27.89 6.63
N ILE A 40 -23.54 27.85 5.30
CA ILE A 40 -24.66 28.36 4.50
C ILE A 40 -25.96 27.61 4.85
N ARG A 41 -25.87 26.28 4.99
CA ARG A 41 -27.02 25.44 5.39
C ARG A 41 -27.52 25.81 6.79
N ALA A 42 -26.64 25.92 7.77
CA ALA A 42 -27.00 26.27 9.15
C ALA A 42 -27.67 27.66 9.23
N ILE A 43 -27.19 28.63 8.44
CA ILE A 43 -27.85 29.95 8.32
C ILE A 43 -29.22 29.81 7.66
N GLY A 44 -29.36 28.97 6.63
CA GLY A 44 -30.65 28.65 6.01
C GLY A 44 -31.68 28.14 7.03
N GLU A 45 -31.28 27.20 7.90
CA GLU A 45 -32.12 26.69 8.99
C GLU A 45 -32.47 27.80 10.00
N SER A 46 -31.50 28.65 10.35
CA SER A 46 -31.72 29.80 11.24
C SER A 46 -32.69 30.85 10.68
N ILE A 47 -32.68 31.07 9.35
CA ILE A 47 -33.63 31.97 8.67
C ILE A 47 -35.06 31.44 8.81
N VAL A 48 -35.25 30.13 8.61
CA VAL A 48 -36.56 29.48 8.77
C VAL A 48 -37.07 29.63 10.20
N GLU A 49 -36.20 29.43 11.20
CA GLU A 49 -36.57 29.66 12.61
C GLU A 49 -36.94 31.11 12.91
N ALA A 50 -36.20 32.09 12.38
CA ALA A 50 -36.49 33.51 12.58
C ALA A 50 -37.87 33.88 12.01
N HIS A 51 -38.21 33.39 10.81
CA HIS A 51 -39.55 33.58 10.25
C HIS A 51 -40.64 32.88 11.07
N ALA A 52 -40.38 31.67 11.58
CA ALA A 52 -41.33 30.97 12.45
C ALA A 52 -41.61 31.74 13.76
N ARG A 53 -40.63 32.51 14.25
CA ARG A 53 -40.77 33.40 15.43
C ARG A 53 -41.28 34.81 15.10
N GLN A 54 -41.60 35.10 13.83
CA GLN A 54 -41.98 36.44 13.35
C GLN A 54 -40.93 37.53 13.64
N ASP A 55 -39.65 37.16 13.70
CA ASP A 55 -38.53 38.10 13.87
C ASP A 55 -37.93 38.48 12.51
N ASP A 56 -38.60 39.41 11.82
CA ASP A 56 -38.21 39.87 10.48
C ASP A 56 -36.85 40.58 10.47
N ALA A 57 -36.47 41.23 11.57
CA ALA A 57 -35.19 41.90 11.70
C ALA A 57 -34.03 40.88 11.72
N ALA A 58 -34.18 39.80 12.50
CA ALA A 58 -33.22 38.70 12.51
C ALA A 58 -33.16 37.99 11.16
N ALA A 59 -34.32 37.69 10.54
CA ALA A 59 -34.37 37.05 9.23
C ALA A 59 -33.67 37.88 8.15
N LYS A 60 -33.87 39.20 8.13
CA LYS A 60 -33.18 40.11 7.19
C LYS A 60 -31.67 40.11 7.39
N LYS A 61 -31.18 40.12 8.64
CA LYS A 61 -29.75 40.06 8.96
C LYS A 61 -29.12 38.74 8.49
N LEU A 62 -29.78 37.62 8.76
CA LEU A 62 -29.31 36.29 8.35
C LEU A 62 -29.31 36.12 6.82
N ASN A 63 -30.32 36.64 6.12
CA ASN A 63 -30.34 36.66 4.65
C ASN A 63 -29.15 37.47 4.07
N ALA A 64 -28.81 38.61 4.68
CA ALA A 64 -27.65 39.39 4.25
C ALA A 64 -26.32 38.66 4.51
N GLU A 65 -26.20 37.92 5.62
CA GLU A 65 -25.03 37.07 5.89
C GLU A 65 -24.94 35.91 4.90
N ARG A 66 -26.06 35.22 4.64
CA ARG A 66 -26.13 34.14 3.65
C ARG A 66 -25.68 34.62 2.27
N ALA A 67 -26.17 35.76 1.80
CA ALA A 67 -25.76 36.32 0.51
C ALA A 67 -24.25 36.58 0.41
N LYS A 68 -23.61 37.01 1.50
CA LYS A 68 -22.15 37.18 1.55
C LYS A 68 -21.42 35.84 1.47
N LEU A 69 -21.91 34.80 2.15
CA LEU A 69 -21.32 33.47 2.09
C LEU A 69 -21.54 32.77 0.74
N ASP A 70 -22.71 32.97 0.12
CA ASP A 70 -22.99 32.45 -1.22
C ASP A 70 -22.05 33.10 -2.26
N ALA A 71 -21.68 34.39 -2.09
CA ALA A 71 -20.67 35.03 -2.93
C ALA A 71 -19.28 34.40 -2.75
N THR A 72 -18.85 34.13 -1.51
CA THR A 72 -17.54 33.49 -1.26
C THR A 72 -17.52 32.00 -1.61
N ARG A 73 -18.69 31.36 -1.70
CA ARG A 73 -18.84 29.96 -2.09
C ARG A 73 -18.38 29.72 -3.51
N GLN A 74 -18.70 30.61 -4.44
CA GLN A 74 -18.29 30.46 -5.83
C GLN A 74 -16.76 30.40 -5.95
N ASP A 75 -16.05 31.34 -5.30
CA ASP A 75 -14.59 31.34 -5.27
C ASP A 75 -14.02 30.07 -4.62
N ALA A 76 -14.68 29.54 -3.58
CA ALA A 76 -14.27 28.31 -2.91
C ALA A 76 -14.45 27.07 -3.81
N VAL A 77 -15.54 27.02 -4.58
CA VAL A 77 -15.78 25.97 -5.59
C VAL A 77 -14.69 26.01 -6.64
N GLU A 78 -14.39 27.18 -7.19
CA GLU A 78 -13.35 27.34 -8.22
C GLU A 78 -11.97 26.93 -7.72
N ARG A 79 -11.63 27.28 -6.47
CA ARG A 79 -10.38 26.84 -5.83
C ARG A 79 -10.31 25.32 -5.65
N ALA A 80 -11.40 24.70 -5.18
CA ALA A 80 -11.48 23.25 -5.02
C ALA A 80 -11.35 22.53 -6.37
N GLU A 81 -12.06 22.98 -7.40
CA GLU A 81 -11.95 22.44 -8.75
C GLU A 81 -10.55 22.61 -9.34
N GLY A 82 -9.94 23.80 -9.19
CA GLY A 82 -8.57 24.06 -9.61
C GLY A 82 -7.59 23.09 -8.96
N ALA A 83 -7.67 22.91 -7.64
CA ALA A 83 -6.81 21.97 -6.91
C ALA A 83 -7.01 20.51 -7.34
N ARG A 84 -8.25 20.09 -7.65
CA ARG A 84 -8.53 18.76 -8.20
C ARG A 84 -7.95 18.57 -9.61
N ARG A 85 -8.05 19.58 -10.49
CA ARG A 85 -7.45 19.54 -11.83
C ARG A 85 -5.94 19.44 -11.75
N ASP A 86 -5.31 20.22 -10.87
CA ASP A 86 -3.87 20.15 -10.64
C ASP A 86 -3.42 18.78 -10.12
N LEU A 87 -4.16 18.22 -9.16
CA LEU A 87 -3.90 16.86 -8.67
C LEU A 87 -4.02 15.81 -9.78
N ALA A 88 -5.05 15.91 -10.62
CA ALA A 88 -5.23 15.00 -11.76
C ALA A 88 -4.07 15.10 -12.75
N ARG A 89 -3.61 16.32 -13.05
CA ARG A 89 -2.45 16.56 -13.92
C ARG A 89 -1.19 15.91 -13.37
N VAL A 90 -0.82 16.16 -12.12
CA VAL A 90 0.43 15.60 -11.55
C VAL A 90 0.38 14.07 -11.41
N ARG A 91 -0.82 13.49 -11.19
CA ARG A 91 -1.00 12.02 -11.23
C ARG A 91 -0.76 11.47 -12.63
N SER A 92 -1.25 12.17 -13.65
CA SER A 92 -1.00 11.81 -15.06
C SER A 92 0.48 11.91 -15.42
N GLU A 93 1.18 12.97 -14.97
CA GLU A 93 2.62 13.15 -15.17
C GLU A 93 3.42 12.02 -14.53
N ARG A 94 3.10 11.66 -13.28
CA ARG A 94 3.70 10.50 -12.60
C ARG A 94 3.48 9.20 -13.36
N ALA A 95 2.25 8.94 -13.81
CA ALA A 95 1.92 7.73 -14.56
C ALA A 95 2.70 7.66 -15.88
N SER A 96 2.80 8.79 -16.58
CA SER A 96 3.57 8.91 -17.81
C SER A 96 5.07 8.69 -17.57
N TYR A 97 5.60 9.20 -16.46
CA TYR A 97 6.98 8.95 -16.05
C TYR A 97 7.25 7.46 -15.84
N VAL A 98 6.37 6.77 -15.10
CA VAL A 98 6.50 5.32 -14.86
C VAL A 98 6.43 4.54 -16.17
N GLU A 99 5.51 4.88 -17.06
CA GLU A 99 5.39 4.21 -18.36
C GLU A 99 6.64 4.39 -19.22
N ALA A 100 7.19 5.60 -19.26
CA ALA A 100 8.39 5.92 -20.03
C ALA A 100 9.68 5.30 -19.45
N HIS A 101 9.75 5.09 -18.14
CA HIS A 101 10.97 4.64 -17.45
C HIS A 101 10.84 3.24 -16.82
N LEU A 102 9.83 2.46 -17.19
CA LEU A 102 9.54 1.16 -16.59
C LEU A 102 10.75 0.22 -16.65
N ASP A 103 11.41 0.12 -17.80
CA ASP A 103 12.55 -0.77 -17.98
C ASP A 103 13.75 -0.35 -17.11
N GLY A 104 13.98 0.96 -16.96
CA GLY A 104 15.03 1.50 -16.08
C GLY A 104 14.74 1.24 -14.60
N LEU A 105 13.49 1.43 -14.18
CA LEU A 105 13.03 1.09 -12.83
C LEU A 105 13.20 -0.41 -12.54
N LEU A 106 12.85 -1.28 -13.49
CA LEU A 106 13.03 -2.72 -13.34
C LEU A 106 14.51 -3.10 -13.29
N ALA A 107 15.35 -2.53 -14.16
CA ALA A 107 16.79 -2.80 -14.18
C ALA A 107 17.46 -2.40 -12.86
N GLU A 108 17.05 -1.27 -12.28
CA GLU A 108 17.52 -0.82 -10.97
C GLU A 108 17.10 -1.74 -9.81
N ALA A 109 15.92 -2.37 -9.90
CA ALA A 109 15.38 -3.25 -8.87
C ALA A 109 15.78 -4.72 -9.03
N ALA A 110 16.18 -5.13 -10.24
CA ALA A 110 16.47 -6.53 -10.57
C ALA A 110 17.54 -7.16 -9.66
N PRO A 111 18.69 -6.52 -9.35
CA PRO A 111 19.70 -7.13 -8.50
C PRO A 111 19.20 -7.43 -7.07
N ASP A 112 18.38 -6.56 -6.49
CA ASP A 112 17.80 -6.82 -5.17
C ASP A 112 16.79 -7.96 -5.22
N ALA A 113 15.97 -8.01 -6.27
CA ALA A 113 14.99 -9.07 -6.45
C ALA A 113 15.67 -10.43 -6.61
N GLU A 114 16.77 -10.48 -7.37
CA GLU A 114 17.62 -11.65 -7.52
C GLU A 114 18.29 -12.04 -6.20
N ALA A 115 18.85 -11.07 -5.46
CA ALA A 115 19.46 -11.32 -4.15
C ALA A 115 18.44 -11.84 -3.13
N ALA A 116 17.24 -11.27 -3.10
CA ALA A 116 16.15 -11.73 -2.24
C ALA A 116 15.68 -13.13 -2.63
N ALA A 117 15.54 -13.42 -3.93
CA ALA A 117 15.20 -14.75 -4.42
C ALA A 117 16.27 -15.78 -4.03
N GLY A 118 17.55 -15.43 -4.16
CA GLY A 118 18.68 -16.25 -3.72
C GLY A 118 18.62 -16.54 -2.22
N ALA A 119 18.44 -15.52 -1.39
CA ALA A 119 18.34 -15.68 0.06
C ALA A 119 17.16 -16.59 0.48
N ILE A 120 16.02 -16.49 -0.20
CA ILE A 120 14.87 -17.39 0.03
C ILE A 120 15.25 -18.83 -0.36
N ALA A 121 15.95 -19.01 -1.49
CA ALA A 121 16.37 -20.33 -1.94
C ALA A 121 17.37 -20.97 -0.98
N ASP A 122 18.32 -20.19 -0.47
CA ASP A 122 19.32 -20.63 0.51
C ASP A 122 18.63 -21.05 1.81
N ALA A 123 17.72 -20.23 2.35
CA ALA A 123 16.95 -20.54 3.54
C ALA A 123 16.10 -21.81 3.38
N ALA A 124 15.49 -22.01 2.20
CA ALA A 124 14.78 -23.24 1.87
C ALA A 124 15.72 -24.46 1.83
N GLY A 125 16.94 -24.29 1.30
CA GLY A 125 17.98 -25.31 1.29
C GLY A 125 18.45 -25.69 2.70
N GLU A 126 18.68 -24.71 3.56
CA GLU A 126 19.05 -24.91 4.97
C GLU A 126 17.96 -25.67 5.74
N LEU A 127 16.69 -25.33 5.55
CA LEU A 127 15.58 -26.07 6.15
C LEU A 127 15.59 -27.54 5.72
N ILE A 128 15.73 -27.80 4.41
CA ILE A 128 15.80 -29.17 3.88
C ILE A 128 16.99 -29.93 4.48
N ALA A 129 18.15 -29.28 4.64
CA ALA A 129 19.33 -29.87 5.23
C ALA A 129 19.14 -30.18 6.73
N ALA A 130 18.54 -29.26 7.48
CA ALA A 130 18.23 -29.42 8.90
C ALA A 130 17.26 -30.59 9.13
N THR A 131 16.19 -30.69 8.33
CA THR A 131 15.24 -31.81 8.41
C THR A 131 15.93 -33.15 8.12
N ARG A 132 16.83 -33.21 7.13
CA ARG A 132 17.61 -34.43 6.86
C ARG A 132 18.54 -34.79 8.02
N HIS A 133 19.20 -33.80 8.62
CA HIS A 133 20.08 -34.02 9.76
C HIS A 133 19.31 -34.57 10.97
N TRP A 134 18.11 -34.03 11.24
CA TRP A 134 17.22 -34.56 12.27
C TRP A 134 16.89 -36.04 12.04
N HIS A 135 16.41 -36.41 10.85
CA HIS A 135 16.09 -37.82 10.56
C HIS A 135 17.31 -38.74 10.62
N ALA A 136 18.51 -38.24 10.30
CA ALA A 136 19.74 -39.00 10.46
C ALA A 136 20.10 -39.26 11.93
N MET A 137 19.74 -38.33 12.83
CA MET A 137 19.92 -38.49 14.28
C MET A 137 18.78 -39.27 14.95
N GLU A 138 17.59 -39.28 14.34
CA GLU A 138 16.36 -39.84 14.88
C GLU A 138 16.54 -41.30 15.31
N SER A 139 17.18 -42.13 14.49
CA SER A 139 17.46 -43.53 14.85
C SER A 139 18.33 -43.65 16.10
N SER A 140 19.38 -42.82 16.21
CA SER A 140 20.28 -42.80 17.37
C SER A 140 19.57 -42.35 18.64
N VAL A 141 18.66 -41.38 18.55
CA VAL A 141 17.84 -40.92 19.69
C VAL A 141 16.86 -42.02 20.12
N LEU A 142 16.19 -42.67 19.16
CA LEU A 142 15.27 -43.78 19.42
C LEU A 142 15.97 -44.97 20.07
N ASP A 143 17.18 -45.32 19.62
CA ASP A 143 17.96 -46.42 20.19
C ASP A 143 18.42 -46.12 21.63
N LEU A 144 18.85 -44.88 21.91
CA LEU A 144 19.15 -44.44 23.28
C LEU A 144 17.91 -44.49 24.19
N MET A 145 16.74 -44.09 23.69
CA MET A 145 15.49 -44.16 24.45
C MET A 145 15.05 -45.59 24.74
N ARG A 146 15.23 -46.53 23.80
CA ARG A 146 14.93 -47.96 24.00
C ARG A 146 15.82 -48.59 25.08
N ALA A 147 17.08 -48.16 25.19
CA ALA A 147 18.02 -48.66 26.19
C ALA A 147 17.80 -48.05 27.59
N ALA A 148 16.98 -47.00 27.73
CA ALA A 148 16.75 -46.32 28.99
C ALA A 148 15.67 -47.02 29.85
N PRO A 149 15.88 -47.23 31.17
CA PRO A 149 14.96 -47.94 32.06
C PRO A 149 13.63 -47.19 32.36
N ASN A 150 13.44 -45.97 31.84
CA ASN A 150 12.21 -45.18 31.99
C ASN A 150 12.02 -44.25 30.77
N PRO A 151 11.55 -44.77 29.62
CA PRO A 151 11.46 -44.01 28.36
C PRO A 151 10.40 -42.90 28.38
N ASP A 152 9.42 -42.97 29.29
CA ASP A 152 8.25 -42.05 29.34
C ASP A 152 8.59 -40.58 29.65
N ARG A 153 9.84 -40.26 30.01
CA ARG A 153 10.27 -38.89 30.34
C ARG A 153 10.98 -38.15 29.19
N ALA A 154 11.34 -38.83 28.10
CA ALA A 154 11.95 -38.20 26.94
C ALA A 154 10.94 -38.18 25.78
N ARG A 155 10.45 -37.00 25.39
CA ARG A 155 9.66 -36.85 24.17
C ARG A 155 10.58 -36.51 23.01
N VAL A 156 10.57 -37.35 21.97
CA VAL A 156 11.14 -36.98 20.66
C VAL A 156 10.19 -35.96 20.03
N PRO A 157 10.67 -34.75 19.68
CA PRO A 157 9.88 -33.79 18.91
C PRO A 157 9.43 -34.42 17.57
N SER A 158 8.13 -34.39 17.28
CA SER A 158 7.65 -34.68 15.92
C SER A 158 7.97 -33.49 15.01
N LEU A 159 8.44 -33.78 13.80
CA LEU A 159 8.70 -32.80 12.75
C LEU A 159 7.70 -32.90 11.58
N ASP A 160 6.54 -33.57 11.73
CA ASP A 160 5.60 -33.83 10.61
C ASP A 160 5.20 -32.56 9.82
N ALA A 161 5.02 -31.44 10.53
CA ALA A 161 4.74 -30.13 9.92
C ALA A 161 5.94 -29.60 9.11
N TRP A 162 7.15 -29.73 9.65
CA TRP A 162 8.39 -29.31 9.01
C TRP A 162 8.75 -30.20 7.82
N ASP A 163 8.42 -31.48 7.84
CA ASP A 163 8.61 -32.41 6.72
C ASP A 163 7.72 -32.05 5.53
N THR A 164 6.51 -31.57 5.82
CA THR A 164 5.60 -31.06 4.79
C THR A 164 6.16 -29.78 4.18
N ILE A 165 6.61 -28.83 5.00
CA ILE A 165 7.23 -27.60 4.54
C ILE A 165 8.51 -27.89 3.74
N ALA A 166 9.40 -28.76 4.21
CA ALA A 166 10.63 -29.12 3.52
C ALA A 166 10.37 -29.79 2.16
N ARG A 167 9.32 -30.62 2.05
CA ARG A 167 8.88 -31.22 0.77
C ARG A 167 8.37 -30.15 -0.19
N ASP A 168 7.58 -29.20 0.30
CA ASP A 168 7.04 -28.12 -0.54
C ASP A 168 8.13 -27.13 -0.95
N CYS A 169 9.07 -26.80 -0.07
CA CYS A 169 10.29 -26.04 -0.39
C CYS A 169 11.10 -26.74 -1.49
N ARG A 170 11.32 -28.06 -1.37
CA ARG A 170 12.03 -28.84 -2.40
C ARG A 170 11.32 -28.77 -3.75
N ARG A 171 10.01 -29.00 -3.78
CA ARG A 171 9.18 -28.87 -4.99
C ARG A 171 9.24 -27.45 -5.57
N ALA A 172 9.24 -26.44 -4.71
CA ALA A 172 9.32 -25.04 -5.12
C ALA A 172 10.69 -24.71 -5.72
N LEU A 173 11.79 -25.20 -5.16
CA LEU A 173 13.14 -25.04 -5.73
C LEU A 173 13.28 -25.76 -7.08
N GLU A 174 12.76 -26.98 -7.19
CA GLU A 174 12.75 -27.75 -8.44
C GLU A 174 11.95 -27.07 -9.56
N ARG A 175 10.86 -26.36 -9.19
CA ARG A 175 10.02 -25.59 -10.13
C ARG A 175 10.52 -24.17 -10.39
N GLY A 176 11.14 -23.54 -9.38
CA GLY A 176 11.47 -22.12 -9.29
C GLY A 176 12.64 -21.68 -10.17
N ASN A 177 13.41 -22.62 -10.71
CA ASN A 177 14.41 -22.35 -11.75
C ASN A 177 13.82 -22.22 -13.17
N ALA A 178 12.50 -22.32 -13.34
CA ALA A 178 11.86 -21.97 -14.60
C ALA A 178 11.69 -20.44 -14.67
N PRO A 179 12.40 -19.72 -15.56
CA PRO A 179 12.16 -18.29 -15.74
C PRO A 179 10.69 -18.09 -16.09
N CYS A 180 10.10 -17.00 -15.57
CA CYS A 180 8.71 -16.57 -15.71
C CYS A 180 8.28 -16.34 -17.17
N ARG A 181 8.38 -17.34 -18.06
CA ARG A 181 8.11 -17.23 -19.50
C ARG A 181 6.66 -17.51 -19.85
N ARG A 182 5.83 -17.92 -18.91
CA ARG A 182 4.44 -18.34 -19.17
C ARG A 182 3.49 -17.70 -18.17
N ARG A 183 3.14 -16.43 -18.39
CA ARG A 183 1.85 -15.79 -18.00
C ARG A 183 1.82 -14.25 -18.09
N CYS A 184 2.73 -13.60 -18.81
CA CYS A 184 2.41 -12.27 -19.32
C CYS A 184 1.61 -12.43 -20.62
N PRO A 185 0.28 -12.22 -20.65
CA PRO A 185 -0.42 -12.10 -21.91
C PRO A 185 0.25 -10.98 -22.73
N PRO A 186 0.44 -11.13 -24.05
CA PRO A 186 0.97 -10.05 -24.86
C PRO A 186 0.05 -8.84 -24.68
N ARG A 187 0.62 -7.71 -24.24
CA ARG A 187 -0.06 -6.42 -24.29
C ARG A 187 -0.51 -6.22 -25.74
N ARG A 188 -1.81 -6.36 -26.02
CA ARG A 188 -2.38 -5.91 -27.28
C ARG A 188 -2.18 -4.40 -27.31
N ARG A 189 -1.25 -3.93 -28.13
CA ARG A 189 -1.16 -2.50 -28.45
C ARG A 189 -2.44 -2.11 -29.21
N PRO A 190 -3.05 -0.95 -28.90
CA PRO A 190 -4.12 -0.39 -29.72
C PRO A 190 -3.62 -0.04 -31.12
#